data_AF-A0A1H0L7Z7-F1
#
_entry.id   AF-A0A1H0L7Z7-F1
#
_cell.length_a   1.000
_cell.length_b   1.000
_cell.length_c   1.000
_cell.angle_alpha   90.00
_cell.angle_beta   90.00
_cell.angle_gamma   90.00
#
_symmetry.space_group_name_H-M   'P 1'
#
loop_
_entity.id
_entity.type
_entity.pdbx_description
1 polymer ?
#
loop_
_entity_poly.entity_id
_entity_poly.type
_entity_poly.pdbx_seq_one_letter_code
_entity_poly.pdbx_strand_id
1 'polypeptide(L)'
;MTTLTTRIREFAAILTGRRGQDLPDWIATTRADALPGFDSYLNGLDKDRDAAVAGLTVPYSNGPTEGVNTKIKLLKRQAYGKAGFSLLRKRILLTG
;
A
#
# COMPACT_ATOMS: atom_id res chain seq x y z
N MET A 1 18.35 -7.56 18.26
CA MET A 1 17.38 -7.06 17.26
C MET A 1 18.16 -6.61 16.03
N THR A 2 17.75 -6.98 14.82
CA THR A 2 18.46 -6.60 13.58
C THR A 2 18.06 -5.18 13.15
N THR A 3 18.98 -4.46 12.50
CA THR A 3 18.75 -3.10 11.98
C THR A 3 17.51 -2.99 11.11
N LEU A 4 17.27 -3.99 10.24
CA LEU A 4 16.06 -4.08 9.41
C LEU A 4 14.77 -4.10 10.24
N THR A 5 14.72 -4.90 11.31
CA THR A 5 13.53 -4.97 12.17
C THR A 5 13.25 -3.63 12.85
N THR A 6 14.29 -2.88 13.23
CA THR A 6 14.13 -1.53 13.79
C THR A 6 13.52 -0.59 12.75
N ARG A 7 14.05 -0.53 11.53
CA ARG A 7 13.51 0.35 10.47
C ARG A 7 12.08 0.03 10.08
N ILE A 8 11.73 -1.25 10.01
CA ILE A 8 10.34 -1.67 9.76
C ILE A 8 9.41 -1.16 10.86
N ARG A 9 9.81 -1.26 12.13
CA ARG A 9 9.00 -0.79 13.27
C ARG A 9 8.86 0.73 13.29
N GLU A 10 9.93 1.46 12.99
CA GLU A 10 9.89 2.92 12.86
C GLU A 10 8.94 3.36 11.75
N PHE A 11 9.03 2.72 10.58
CA PHE A 11 8.13 2.99 9.46
C PHE A 11 6.66 2.70 9.82
N ALA A 12 6.40 1.57 10.50
CA ALA A 12 5.05 1.24 10.98
C ALA A 12 4.51 2.26 11.98
N ALA A 13 5.37 2.84 12.83
CA ALA A 13 4.98 3.91 13.74
C ALA A 13 4.66 5.22 13.00
N ILE A 14 5.38 5.54 11.92
CA ILE A 14 5.06 6.68 11.04
C ILE A 14 3.69 6.47 10.38
N LEU A 15 3.45 5.29 9.83
CA LEU A 15 2.19 4.92 9.17
C LEU A 15 0.99 4.97 10.12
N THR A 16 1.10 4.34 11.29
CA THR A 16 0.01 4.27 12.27
C THR A 16 -0.24 5.60 12.97
N GLY A 17 0.82 6.37 13.24
CA GLY A 17 0.73 7.72 13.80
C GLY A 17 0.36 8.81 12.81
N ARG A 18 0.23 8.47 11.52
CA ARG A 18 0.02 9.39 10.40
C ARG A 18 1.02 10.56 10.35
N ARG A 19 2.29 10.26 10.64
CA ARG A 19 3.38 11.25 10.75
C ARG A 19 4.16 11.37 9.46
N GLY A 20 3.48 11.56 8.32
CA GLY A 20 4.12 11.55 7.01
C GLY A 20 5.27 12.55 6.87
N GLN A 21 5.28 13.64 7.64
CA GLN A 21 6.40 14.58 7.68
C GLN A 21 7.73 13.98 8.16
N ASP A 22 7.70 12.87 8.90
CA ASP A 22 8.89 12.17 9.42
C ASP A 22 9.47 11.20 8.37
N LEU A 23 8.75 10.95 7.26
CA LEU A 23 9.16 10.02 6.20
C LEU A 23 10.55 10.35 5.61
N PRO A 24 10.89 11.61 5.30
CA PRO A 24 12.17 11.93 4.66
C PRO A 24 13.39 11.60 5.53
N ASP A 25 13.32 11.93 6.81
CA ASP A 25 14.39 11.66 7.76
C ASP A 25 14.55 10.15 7.95
N TRP A 26 13.43 9.42 7.98
CA TRP A 26 13.45 7.97 8.01
C TRP A 26 14.09 7.35 6.76
N ILE A 27 13.80 7.87 5.56
CA ILE A 27 14.42 7.42 4.30
C ILE A 27 15.93 7.65 4.35
N ALA A 28 16.38 8.85 4.75
CA ALA A 28 17.79 9.18 4.84
C ALA A 28 18.53 8.25 5.83
N THR A 29 17.93 8.01 6.99
CA THR A 29 18.51 7.15 8.03
C THR A 29 18.54 5.69 7.58
N THR A 30 17.48 5.19 6.92
CA THR A 30 17.42 3.81 6.41
C THR A 30 18.38 3.59 5.25
N ARG A 31 18.60 4.60 4.40
CA ARG A 31 19.61 4.55 3.33
C ARG A 31 21.03 4.44 3.90
N ALA A 32 21.32 5.14 5.00
CA ALA A 32 22.63 5.08 5.66
C ALA A 32 22.94 3.69 6.26
N ASP A 33 21.92 2.91 6.63
CA ASP A 33 22.10 1.54 7.13
C ASP A 33 22.53 0.53 6.04
N ALA A 34 22.51 0.93 4.76
CA ALA A 34 22.93 0.12 3.62
C ALA A 34 22.32 -1.29 3.60
N LEU A 35 21.02 -1.40 3.89
CA LEU A 35 20.30 -2.67 3.97
C LEU A 35 20.23 -3.34 2.57
N PRO A 36 20.73 -4.58 2.41
CA PRO A 36 20.75 -5.24 1.11
C PRO A 36 19.36 -5.36 0.48
N GLY A 37 19.22 -4.87 -0.76
CA GLY A 37 17.98 -4.96 -1.53
C GLY A 37 16.90 -3.94 -1.16
N PHE A 38 17.19 -2.99 -0.26
CA PHE A 38 16.21 -1.99 0.19
C PHE A 38 16.22 -0.69 -0.66
N ASP A 39 17.26 -0.47 -1.47
CA ASP A 39 17.42 0.75 -2.27
C ASP A 39 16.26 0.99 -3.24
N SER A 40 15.78 -0.05 -3.92
CA SER A 40 14.65 0.05 -4.85
C SER A 40 13.38 0.55 -4.16
N TYR A 41 13.16 0.14 -2.91
CA TYR A 41 12.02 0.58 -2.13
C TYR A 41 12.15 2.05 -1.73
N LEU A 42 13.31 2.46 -1.22
CA LEU A 42 13.61 3.85 -0.86
C LEU A 42 13.52 4.77 -2.07
N ASN A 43 14.00 4.33 -3.24
CA ASN A 43 13.92 5.09 -4.49
C ASN A 43 12.48 5.27 -4.96
N GLY A 44 11.62 4.27 -4.77
CA GLY A 44 10.19 4.38 -5.05
C GLY A 44 9.50 5.43 -4.16
N LEU A 45 9.84 5.45 -2.86
CA LEU A 45 9.32 6.45 -1.93
C LEU A 45 9.83 7.87 -2.24
N ASP A 46 11.10 8.01 -2.62
CA ASP A 46 11.67 9.31 -3.00
C ASP A 46 11.06 9.85 -4.30
N LYS A 47 10.82 8.99 -5.29
CA LYS A 47 10.27 9.39 -6.59
C LYS A 47 8.90 10.03 -6.46
N ASP A 48 8.03 9.47 -5.62
CA ASP A 48 6.66 9.94 -5.40
C ASP A 48 6.50 10.49 -3.98
N ARG A 49 7.51 11.23 -3.50
CA ARG A 49 7.62 11.69 -2.10
C ARG A 49 6.38 12.42 -1.60
N ASP A 50 5.84 13.35 -2.36
CA ASP A 50 4.65 14.11 -1.94
C ASP A 50 3.42 13.20 -1.79
N ALA A 51 3.26 12.23 -2.71
CA ALA A 51 2.19 11.24 -2.63
C ALA A 51 2.40 10.27 -1.47
N ALA A 52 3.64 9.87 -1.19
CA ALA A 52 3.98 9.03 -0.05
C ALA A 52 3.72 9.75 1.28
N VAL A 53 4.16 11.00 1.43
CA VAL A 53 3.88 11.85 2.60
C VAL A 53 2.38 12.03 2.78
N ALA A 54 1.65 12.35 1.70
CA ALA A 54 0.20 12.48 1.74
C ALA A 54 -0.46 11.17 2.18
N GLY A 55 -0.10 10.04 1.58
CA GLY A 55 -0.62 8.72 1.94
C GLY A 55 -0.33 8.29 3.39
N LEU A 56 0.75 8.82 3.98
CA LEU A 56 1.09 8.63 5.39
C LEU A 56 0.51 9.70 6.32
N THR A 57 -0.23 10.70 5.83
CA THR A 57 -0.76 11.81 6.64
C THR A 57 -2.28 11.86 6.61
N VAL A 58 -2.87 11.69 5.42
CA VAL A 58 -4.33 11.80 5.27
C VAL A 58 -5.05 10.58 5.84
N PRO A 59 -6.28 10.73 6.36
CA PRO A 59 -7.05 9.59 6.85
C PRO A 59 -7.55 8.67 5.73
N TYR A 60 -7.45 9.12 4.48
CA TYR A 60 -7.94 8.40 3.32
C TYR A 60 -6.91 7.39 2.85
N SER A 61 -7.29 6.12 2.80
CA SER A 61 -6.51 5.08 2.14
C SER A 61 -7.29 4.55 0.94
N ASN A 62 -6.58 4.10 -0.08
CA ASN A 62 -7.19 3.34 -1.16
C ASN A 62 -7.57 1.90 -0.73
N GLY A 63 -7.33 1.51 0.52
CA GLY A 63 -7.57 0.15 1.03
C GLY A 63 -9.00 -0.36 0.79
N PRO A 64 -10.05 0.41 1.13
CA PRO A 64 -11.43 0.02 0.83
C PRO A 64 -11.68 -0.15 -0.68
N THR A 65 -11.17 0.77 -1.50
CA THR A 65 -11.30 0.76 -2.97
C THR A 65 -10.57 -0.44 -3.58
N GLU A 66 -9.37 -0.75 -3.10
CA GLU A 66 -8.57 -1.92 -3.51
C GLU A 66 -9.24 -3.23 -3.09
N GLY A 67 -9.87 -3.27 -1.92
CA GLY A 67 -10.69 -4.39 -1.46
C GLY A 67 -11.87 -4.66 -2.40
N VAL A 68 -12.60 -3.61 -2.78
CA VAL A 68 -13.70 -3.70 -3.77
C VAL A 68 -13.18 -4.18 -5.12
N ASN A 69 -12.07 -3.61 -5.61
CA ASN A 69 -11.45 -4.02 -6.87
C ASN A 69 -11.01 -5.49 -6.85
N THR A 70 -10.45 -5.95 -5.74
CA THR A 70 -10.02 -7.35 -5.55
C THR A 70 -11.22 -8.29 -5.55
N LYS A 71 -12.31 -7.94 -4.84
CA LYS A 71 -13.57 -8.69 -4.83
C LYS A 71 -14.17 -8.82 -6.22
N ILE A 72 -14.22 -7.73 -6.99
CA ILE A 72 -14.72 -7.72 -8.38
C ILE A 72 -13.85 -8.61 -9.27
N LYS A 73 -12.52 -8.49 -9.19
CA LYS A 73 -11.58 -9.33 -9.94
C LYS A 73 -11.74 -10.81 -9.59
N LEU A 74 -11.94 -11.15 -8.32
CA LEU A 74 -12.17 -12.51 -7.86
C LEU A 74 -13.47 -13.10 -8.44
N LEU A 75 -14.58 -12.36 -8.36
CA LEU A 75 -15.87 -12.78 -8.93
C LEU A 75 -15.79 -13.01 -10.44
N LYS A 76 -15.07 -12.13 -11.16
CA LYS A 76 -14.81 -12.30 -12.60
C LYS A 76 -13.96 -13.54 -12.89
N ARG A 77 -12.94 -13.82 -12.06
CA ARG A 77 -12.06 -15.00 -12.20
C ARG A 77 -12.80 -16.31 -11.90
N GLN A 78 -13.68 -16.33 -10.91
CA GLN A 78 -14.56 -17.47 -10.62
C GLN A 78 -15.54 -17.77 -11.77
N ALA A 79 -15.88 -16.76 -12.58
CA ALA A 79 -16.66 -16.95 -13.80
C ALA A 79 -15.79 -17.34 -15.01
N TYR A 80 -14.50 -17.66 -14.81
CA TYR A 80 -13.52 -17.94 -15.86
C TYR A 80 -13.45 -16.85 -16.94
N GLY A 81 -13.75 -15.60 -16.58
CA GLY A 81 -13.85 -14.48 -17.52
C GLY A 81 -15.05 -14.54 -18.48
N LYS A 82 -15.91 -15.55 -18.39
CA LYS A 82 -17.07 -15.78 -19.26
C LYS A 82 -18.37 -15.13 -18.77
N ALA A 83 -18.36 -14.49 -17.60
CA ALA A 83 -19.52 -13.70 -17.17
C ALA A 83 -19.60 -12.40 -17.97
N GLY A 84 -20.62 -12.28 -18.83
CA GLY A 84 -21.04 -10.99 -19.37
C GLY A 84 -21.46 -10.02 -18.26
N PHE A 85 -21.53 -8.73 -18.59
CA PHE A 85 -21.79 -7.65 -17.61
C PHE A 85 -23.04 -7.89 -16.76
N SER A 86 -24.12 -8.40 -17.36
CA SER A 86 -25.37 -8.72 -16.67
C SER A 86 -25.20 -9.78 -15.57
N LEU A 87 -24.41 -10.83 -15.81
CA LEU A 87 -24.13 -11.88 -14.84
C LEU A 87 -23.17 -11.39 -13.74
N LEU A 88 -22.16 -10.59 -14.12
CA LEU A 88 -21.22 -10.00 -13.16
C LEU A 88 -21.93 -9.02 -12.22
N ARG A 89 -22.82 -8.16 -12.74
CA ARG A 89 -23.63 -7.23 -11.94
C ARG A 89 -24.51 -7.97 -10.94
N LYS A 90 -25.20 -9.03 -11.36
CA LYS A 90 -26.01 -9.87 -10.45
C LYS A 90 -25.16 -10.46 -9.33
N ARG A 91 -23.98 -11.03 -9.64
CA ARG A 91 -23.09 -11.60 -8.62
C ARG A 91 -22.56 -10.56 -7.64
N ILE A 92 -22.19 -9.37 -8.12
CA ILE A 92 -21.73 -8.28 -7.26
C ILE A 92 -22.85 -7.85 -6.28
N LEU A 93 -24.07 -7.64 -6.78
CA LEU A 93 -25.21 -7.18 -5.96
C LEU A 93 -25.71 -8.24 -4.97
N LEU A 94 -25.52 -9.53 -5.26
CA LEU A 94 -25.93 -10.63 -4.37
C LEU A 94 -24.85 -11.05 -3.35
N THR A 95 -23.61 -10.58 -3.53
CA THR A 95 -22.48 -10.89 -2.64
C THR A 95 -22.06 -9.69 -1.80
N GLY A 96 -22.69 -8.52 -2.00
CA GLY A 96 -22.46 -7.27 -1.26
C GLY A 96 -23.24 -7.26 0.04
#